data_AF-X0VD09-F1
#
_entry.id   AF-X0VD09-F1
#
_cell.length_a   1.000
_cell.length_b   1.000
_cell.length_c   1.000
_cell.angle_alpha   90.00
_cell.angle_beta   90.00
_cell.angle_gamma   90.00
#
_symmetry.space_group_name_H-M   'P 1'
#
loop_
_entity.id
_entity.type
_entity.pdbx_description
1 polymer ?
#
loop_
_entity_poly.entity_id
_entity_poly.type
_entity_poly.pdbx_seq_one_letter_code
_entity_poly.pdbx_strand_id
1 'polypeptide(L)'
;MHRVVVPILLSIVFLGSCVVLGEELGAGDAAHFLRDGLGARGRGLGSAYTALADDFMAPFWNPAPTIQSPSTIIGGGVEQRHSGLFTFSTLGGWHATEAWAAGAVVLTSDLYDVYHVSGGFRFGPMAVGLAVKSYQFGVPGDSGS
;
A
#
# COMPACT_ATOMS: atom_id res chain seq x y z
N MET A 1 -0.46 -7.36 43.90
CA MET A 1 -0.61 -6.04 43.22
C MET A 1 -0.14 -6.07 41.76
N HIS A 2 0.98 -6.73 41.41
CA HIS A 2 1.47 -6.86 40.03
C HIS A 2 0.47 -7.46 39.02
N ARG A 3 -0.41 -8.38 39.44
CA ARG A 3 -1.38 -9.06 38.55
C ARG A 3 -2.46 -8.15 37.95
N VAL A 4 -2.69 -6.97 38.55
CA VAL A 4 -3.71 -6.00 38.09
C VAL A 4 -3.05 -4.77 37.46
N VAL A 5 -1.87 -4.38 37.93
CA VAL A 5 -1.14 -3.21 37.42
C VAL A 5 -0.60 -3.44 36.01
N VAL A 6 -0.07 -4.63 35.71
CA VAL A 6 0.47 -4.97 34.39
C VAL A 6 -0.59 -4.90 33.27
N PRO A 7 -1.79 -5.50 33.40
CA PRO A 7 -2.80 -5.37 32.35
C PRO A 7 -3.31 -3.93 32.18
N ILE A 8 -3.44 -3.17 33.27
CA ILE A 8 -3.85 -1.75 33.19
C ILE A 8 -2.81 -0.92 32.44
N LEU A 9 -1.52 -1.11 32.73
CA LEU A 9 -0.43 -0.44 32.00
C LEU A 9 -0.42 -0.82 30.52
N LEU A 10 -0.63 -2.11 30.20
CA LEU A 10 -0.73 -2.57 28.81
C LEU A 10 -1.93 -1.94 28.08
N SER A 11 -3.09 -1.83 28.73
CA SER A 11 -4.27 -1.19 28.17
C SER A 11 -4.05 0.32 27.92
N ILE A 12 -3.36 1.01 28.82
CA ILE A 12 -3.02 2.44 28.65
C ILE A 12 -2.02 2.63 27.51
N VAL A 13 -1.02 1.76 27.38
CA VAL A 13 -0.08 1.78 26.24
C VAL A 13 -0.81 1.52 24.92
N PHE A 14 -1.71 0.54 24.88
CA PHE A 14 -2.50 0.20 23.70
C PHE A 14 -3.45 1.33 23.27
N LEU A 15 -4.11 1.99 24.25
CA LEU A 15 -4.97 3.15 23.99
C LEU A 15 -4.16 4.39 23.57
N GLY A 16 -2.94 4.56 24.10
CA GLY A 16 -2.03 5.65 23.73
C GLY A 16 -1.51 5.53 22.30
N SER A 17 -1.30 4.31 21.78
CA SER A 17 -0.90 4.08 20.39
C SER A 17 -1.99 4.40 19.35
N CYS A 18 -3.24 4.64 19.77
CA CYS A 18 -4.31 5.06 18.86
C CYS A 18 -4.35 6.58 18.61
N VAL A 19 -3.46 7.37 19.24
CA VAL A 19 -3.38 8.81 18.98
C VAL A 19 -2.56 9.05 17.72
N VAL A 20 -3.24 9.18 16.59
CA VAL A 20 -2.66 9.69 15.34
C VAL A 20 -2.47 11.20 15.51
N LEU A 21 -1.23 11.64 15.75
CA LEU A 21 -0.87 13.05 15.65
C LEU A 21 -0.92 13.44 14.17
N GLY A 22 -1.80 14.37 13.80
CA GLY A 22 -1.90 14.87 12.43
C GLY A 22 -0.68 15.72 12.08
N GLU A 23 0.04 15.34 11.02
CA GLU A 23 1.10 16.15 10.40
C GLU A 23 0.44 17.18 9.46
N GLU A 24 0.88 18.45 9.53
CA GLU A 24 0.41 19.49 8.61
C GLU A 24 1.17 19.37 7.28
N LEU A 25 0.42 19.34 6.17
CA LEU A 25 0.98 19.14 4.84
C LEU A 25 1.80 20.36 4.39
N GLY A 26 3.04 20.11 3.95
CA GLY A 26 3.94 21.13 3.43
C GLY A 26 3.91 21.17 1.90
N ALA A 27 4.27 22.31 1.31
CA ALA A 27 4.33 22.51 -0.15
C ALA A 27 5.31 21.55 -0.91
N GLY A 28 6.01 20.66 -0.20
CA GLY A 28 6.85 19.59 -0.75
C GLY A 28 6.16 18.22 -0.86
N ASP A 29 4.86 18.10 -0.57
CA ASP A 29 4.13 16.82 -0.49
C ASP A 29 3.70 16.19 -1.83
N ALA A 30 4.21 16.69 -2.94
CA ALA A 30 4.12 16.00 -4.22
C ALA A 30 4.82 14.64 -4.08
N ALA A 31 4.03 13.58 -3.89
CA ALA A 31 4.43 12.20 -3.57
C ALA A 31 4.41 11.76 -2.10
N HIS A 32 3.56 12.34 -1.24
CA HIS A 32 3.33 11.86 0.14
C HIS A 32 3.04 10.34 0.25
N PHE A 33 2.44 9.74 -0.77
CA PHE A 33 2.24 8.28 -0.86
C PHE A 33 3.54 7.45 -0.82
N LEU A 34 4.70 8.02 -1.14
CA LEU A 34 5.97 7.30 -1.05
C LEU A 34 6.34 6.98 0.40
N ARG A 35 5.98 7.84 1.35
CA ARG A 35 6.15 7.58 2.80
C ARG A 35 4.95 6.83 3.37
N ASP A 36 3.76 7.23 2.97
CA ASP A 36 2.53 6.67 3.53
C ASP A 36 2.18 5.26 3.04
N GLY A 37 2.59 4.93 1.82
CA GLY A 37 2.07 3.81 1.07
C GLY A 37 0.63 4.03 0.57
N LEU A 38 0.07 2.99 -0.08
CA LEU A 38 -1.21 3.04 -0.80
C LEU A 38 -2.09 1.84 -0.45
N GLY A 39 -3.40 2.04 -0.53
CA GLY A 39 -4.41 1.01 -0.33
C GLY A 39 -4.97 1.02 1.08
N ALA A 40 -6.30 1.02 1.17
CA ALA A 40 -7.03 1.12 2.44
C ALA A 40 -6.60 0.05 3.46
N ARG A 41 -6.35 -1.19 3.01
CA ARG A 41 -5.92 -2.28 3.88
C ARG A 41 -4.51 -2.10 4.41
N GLY A 42 -3.55 -1.78 3.53
CA GLY A 42 -2.17 -1.55 3.92
C GLY A 42 -2.06 -0.40 4.93
N ARG A 43 -2.84 0.66 4.72
CA ARG A 43 -2.95 1.80 5.64
C ARG A 43 -3.66 1.45 6.95
N GLY A 44 -4.75 0.69 6.89
CA GLY A 44 -5.46 0.21 8.09
C GLY A 44 -4.60 -0.66 9.01
N LEU A 45 -3.56 -1.30 8.46
CA LEU A 45 -2.56 -2.06 9.20
C LEU A 45 -1.35 -1.20 9.66
N GLY A 46 -1.46 0.13 9.62
CA GLY A 46 -0.38 1.03 10.02
C GLY A 46 0.83 0.99 9.08
N SER A 47 0.59 0.77 7.77
CA SER A 47 1.63 0.60 6.75
C SER A 47 2.54 -0.62 6.92
N ALA A 48 2.15 -1.58 7.79
CA ALA A 48 2.86 -2.84 8.00
C ALA A 48 2.36 -3.96 7.04
N TYR A 49 2.33 -3.69 5.74
CA TYR A 49 1.72 -4.58 4.74
C TYR A 49 2.69 -5.50 3.98
N THR A 50 4.00 -5.36 4.21
CA THR A 50 5.06 -5.98 3.37
C THR A 50 5.16 -7.50 3.45
N ALA A 51 4.55 -8.13 4.45
CA ALA A 51 4.54 -9.59 4.63
C ALA A 51 3.25 -10.25 4.12
N LEU A 52 2.24 -9.48 3.73
CA LEU A 52 0.95 -9.99 3.25
C LEU A 52 0.97 -10.15 1.72
N ALA A 53 0.27 -11.16 1.24
CA ALA A 53 0.28 -11.62 -0.15
C ALA A 53 -1.13 -12.04 -0.63
N ASP A 54 -2.17 -11.55 0.03
CA ASP A 54 -3.54 -12.06 -0.07
C ASP A 54 -4.54 -11.06 -0.68
N ASP A 55 -4.07 -9.92 -1.18
CA ASP A 55 -4.90 -8.96 -1.91
C ASP A 55 -4.20 -8.37 -3.14
N PHE A 56 -4.95 -7.59 -3.93
CA PHE A 56 -4.47 -6.99 -5.17
C PHE A 56 -3.39 -5.91 -4.97
N MET A 57 -3.27 -5.35 -3.76
CA MET A 57 -2.29 -4.31 -3.41
C MET A 57 -0.99 -4.89 -2.84
N ALA A 58 -0.96 -6.16 -2.43
CA ALA A 58 0.26 -6.80 -1.90
C ALA A 58 1.51 -6.60 -2.77
N PRO A 59 1.46 -6.79 -4.10
CA PRO A 59 2.64 -6.56 -4.95
C PRO A 59 3.14 -5.12 -4.95
N PHE A 60 2.29 -4.13 -4.64
CA PHE A 60 2.70 -2.72 -4.51
C PHE A 60 3.66 -2.51 -3.34
N TRP A 61 3.44 -3.25 -2.25
CA TRP A 61 4.23 -3.18 -1.02
C TRP A 61 5.44 -4.10 -1.08
N ASN A 62 5.26 -5.34 -1.51
CA ASN A 62 6.32 -6.31 -1.67
C ASN A 62 5.90 -7.43 -2.67
N PRO A 63 6.54 -7.53 -3.85
CA PRO A 63 6.19 -8.56 -4.83
C PRO A 63 6.80 -9.95 -4.54
N ALA A 64 7.75 -10.07 -3.61
CA ALA A 64 8.39 -11.35 -3.31
C ALA A 64 7.45 -12.38 -2.64
N PRO A 65 6.65 -12.06 -1.61
CA PRO A 65 5.80 -13.05 -0.93
C PRO A 65 4.62 -13.53 -1.79
N THR A 66 4.17 -12.73 -2.77
CA THR A 66 3.05 -13.10 -3.65
C THR A 66 3.25 -14.39 -4.45
N ILE A 67 4.49 -14.80 -4.71
CA ILE A 67 4.76 -16.06 -5.42
C ILE A 67 4.64 -17.30 -4.53
N GLN A 68 4.56 -17.15 -3.21
CA GLN A 68 4.45 -18.27 -2.29
C GLN A 68 3.02 -18.83 -2.21
N SER A 69 2.03 -18.04 -2.64
CA SER A 69 0.61 -18.41 -2.63
C SER A 69 0.01 -18.25 -4.04
N PRO A 70 0.09 -19.29 -4.88
CA PRO A 70 -0.50 -19.27 -6.23
C PRO A 70 -1.96 -18.86 -6.18
N SER A 71 -2.30 -17.76 -6.85
CA SER A 71 -3.64 -17.21 -6.84
C SER A 71 -3.81 -16.22 -7.99
N THR A 72 -5.07 -15.88 -8.29
CA THR A 72 -5.39 -14.78 -9.19
C THR A 72 -6.31 -13.84 -8.43
N ILE A 73 -5.86 -12.60 -8.25
CA ILE A 73 -6.61 -11.59 -7.53
C ILE A 73 -6.74 -10.38 -8.43
N ILE A 74 -7.98 -9.91 -8.59
CA ILE A 74 -8.30 -8.65 -9.24
C ILE A 74 -9.10 -7.85 -8.21
N GLY A 75 -8.82 -6.57 -8.10
CA GLY A 75 -9.49 -5.71 -7.14
C GLY A 75 -9.32 -4.24 -7.47
N GLY A 76 -10.06 -3.44 -6.72
CA GLY A 76 -10.00 -1.99 -6.79
C GLY A 76 -10.59 -1.40 -5.53
N GLY A 77 -10.39 -0.11 -5.35
CA GLY A 77 -10.87 0.59 -4.17
C GLY A 77 -10.71 2.09 -4.28
N VAL A 78 -11.51 2.79 -3.47
CA VAL A 78 -11.40 4.23 -3.30
C VAL A 78 -10.97 4.52 -1.88
N GLU A 79 -9.98 5.40 -1.72
CA GLU A 79 -9.44 5.82 -0.44
C GLU A 79 -9.41 7.35 -0.40
N GLN A 80 -10.04 7.95 0.61
CA GLN A 80 -9.97 9.38 0.86
C GLN A 80 -9.03 9.67 2.03
N ARG A 81 -8.22 10.71 1.91
CA ARG A 81 -7.31 11.17 2.97
C ARG A 81 -7.61 12.60 3.39
N HIS A 82 -7.27 12.94 4.63
CA HIS A 82 -7.36 14.30 5.18
C HIS A 82 -8.74 14.94 4.94
N SER A 83 -9.81 14.25 5.34
CA SER A 83 -11.19 14.71 5.15
C SER A 83 -11.59 14.97 3.68
N GLY A 84 -11.01 14.23 2.74
CA GLY A 84 -11.35 14.30 1.31
C GLY A 84 -10.46 15.23 0.49
N LEU A 85 -9.38 15.77 1.08
CA LEU A 85 -8.42 16.60 0.36
C LEU A 85 -7.73 15.86 -0.78
N PHE A 86 -7.57 14.54 -0.65
CA PHE A 86 -7.08 13.67 -1.71
C PHE A 86 -7.99 12.45 -1.82
N THR A 87 -8.41 12.15 -3.05
CA THR A 87 -9.08 10.89 -3.36
C THR A 87 -8.17 10.03 -4.23
N PHE A 88 -7.96 8.79 -3.80
CA PHE A 88 -7.26 7.77 -4.55
C PHE A 88 -8.26 6.76 -5.08
N SER A 89 -8.27 6.56 -6.39
CA SER A 89 -8.92 5.43 -7.03
C SER A 89 -7.85 4.41 -7.41
N THR A 90 -8.08 3.14 -7.09
CA THR A 90 -7.16 2.05 -7.40
C THR A 90 -7.88 0.96 -8.17
N LEU A 91 -7.19 0.41 -9.16
CA LEU A 91 -7.61 -0.79 -9.88
C LEU A 91 -6.37 -1.60 -10.21
N GLY A 92 -6.44 -2.90 -10.02
CA GLY A 92 -5.32 -3.75 -10.37
C GLY A 92 -5.60 -5.21 -10.16
N GLY A 93 -4.56 -5.99 -10.40
CA GLY A 93 -4.59 -7.41 -10.17
C GLY A 93 -3.25 -8.04 -10.41
N TRP A 94 -3.13 -9.26 -9.94
CA TRP A 94 -1.97 -10.10 -10.13
C TRP A 94 -2.39 -11.55 -10.28
N HIS A 95 -1.53 -12.27 -10.98
CA HIS A 95 -1.62 -13.69 -11.19
C HIS A 95 -0.31 -14.31 -10.75
N ALA A 96 -0.38 -15.30 -9.86
CA ALA A 96 0.75 -16.10 -9.45
C ALA A 96 0.49 -17.58 -9.68
N THR A 97 1.54 -18.23 -10.15
CA THR A 97 1.69 -19.66 -10.28
C THR A 97 2.76 -20.12 -9.28
N GLU A 98 3.05 -21.42 -9.26
CA GLU A 98 4.15 -21.96 -8.45
C GLU A 98 5.54 -21.51 -8.91
N ALA A 99 5.66 -21.01 -10.15
CA ALA A 99 6.95 -20.68 -10.79
C ALA A 99 7.15 -19.18 -11.00
N TRP A 100 6.10 -18.44 -11.31
CA TRP A 100 6.15 -17.01 -11.62
C TRP A 100 4.91 -16.28 -11.12
N ALA A 101 5.07 -14.99 -10.86
CA ALA A 101 3.97 -14.07 -10.59
C ALA A 101 4.13 -12.80 -11.41
N ALA A 102 3.02 -12.20 -11.84
CA ALA A 102 3.00 -10.90 -12.48
C ALA A 102 1.71 -10.15 -12.12
N GLY A 103 1.80 -8.83 -12.03
CA GLY A 103 0.65 -8.00 -11.73
C GLY A 103 0.88 -6.54 -12.03
N ALA A 104 -0.22 -5.82 -12.14
CA ALA A 104 -0.23 -4.39 -12.33
C ALA A 104 -1.29 -3.75 -11.45
N VAL A 105 -0.98 -2.56 -10.95
CA VAL A 105 -1.90 -1.71 -10.20
C VAL A 105 -1.79 -0.31 -10.78
N VAL A 106 -2.93 0.26 -11.12
CA VAL A 106 -3.07 1.66 -11.47
C VAL A 106 -3.71 2.37 -10.29
N LEU A 107 -3.10 3.46 -9.89
CA LEU A 107 -3.68 4.40 -8.95
C LEU A 107 -3.82 5.74 -9.64
N THR A 108 -5.01 6.31 -9.50
CA THR A 108 -5.34 7.65 -9.98
C THR A 108 -5.74 8.53 -8.82
N SER A 109 -5.28 9.77 -8.84
CA SER A 109 -5.63 10.78 -7.85
C SER A 109 -5.74 12.15 -8.49
N ASP A 110 -6.20 13.12 -7.70
CA ASP A 110 -6.35 14.51 -8.14
C ASP A 110 -5.01 15.21 -8.45
N LEU A 111 -3.88 14.64 -7.99
CA LEU A 111 -2.56 15.27 -8.06
C LEU A 111 -1.56 14.49 -8.94
N TYR A 112 -1.73 13.17 -9.05
CA TYR A 112 -0.84 12.29 -9.81
C TYR A 112 -1.48 10.92 -10.09
N ASP A 113 -0.96 10.26 -11.11
CA ASP A 113 -1.18 8.86 -11.41
C ASP A 113 0.07 8.03 -11.07
N VAL A 114 -0.15 6.82 -10.57
CA VAL A 114 0.89 5.82 -10.31
C VAL A 114 0.57 4.56 -11.06
N TYR A 115 1.49 4.16 -11.94
CA TYR A 115 1.45 2.87 -12.62
C TYR A 115 2.49 1.96 -11.99
N HIS A 116 2.03 0.92 -11.30
CA HIS A 116 2.87 -0.09 -10.69
C HIS A 116 2.77 -1.38 -11.48
N VAL A 117 3.91 -1.91 -11.92
CA VAL A 117 4.02 -3.23 -12.53
C VAL A 117 5.03 -4.03 -11.73
N SER A 118 4.71 -5.28 -11.43
CA SER A 118 5.59 -6.14 -10.68
C SER A 118 5.50 -7.57 -11.13
N GLY A 119 6.54 -8.33 -10.84
CA GLY A 119 6.56 -9.76 -11.05
C GLY A 119 7.65 -10.42 -10.23
N GLY A 120 7.67 -11.74 -10.27
CA GLY A 120 8.66 -12.52 -9.54
C GLY A 120 8.80 -13.91 -10.09
N PHE A 121 9.88 -14.56 -9.67
CA PHE A 121 10.22 -15.94 -10.03
C PHE A 121 10.60 -16.73 -8.78
N ARG A 122 10.22 -18.01 -8.77
CA ARG A 122 10.55 -18.95 -7.71
C ARG A 122 11.58 -19.96 -8.19
N PHE A 123 12.62 -20.16 -7.39
CA PHE A 123 13.69 -21.13 -7.63
C PHE A 123 13.80 -22.05 -6.41
N GLY A 124 13.04 -23.14 -6.42
CA GLY A 124 12.94 -24.04 -5.25
C GLY A 124 12.35 -23.32 -4.04
N PRO A 125 13.06 -23.23 -2.89
CA PRO A 125 12.58 -22.51 -1.71
C PRO A 125 12.80 -20.99 -1.79
N MET A 126 13.53 -20.49 -2.80
CA MET A 126 13.85 -19.07 -2.94
C MET A 126 12.86 -18.37 -3.86
N ALA A 127 12.57 -17.11 -3.56
CA ALA A 127 11.72 -16.24 -4.37
C ALA A 127 12.42 -14.89 -4.57
N VAL A 128 12.37 -14.37 -5.79
CA VAL A 128 12.85 -13.04 -6.13
C VAL A 128 11.70 -12.28 -6.79
N GLY A 129 11.45 -11.05 -6.32
CA GLY A 129 10.47 -10.15 -6.88
C GLY A 129 11.12 -8.87 -7.42
N LEU A 130 10.55 -8.33 -8.48
CA LEU A 130 10.89 -7.03 -9.04
C LEU A 130 9.62 -6.19 -9.21
N ALA A 131 9.76 -4.90 -9.01
CA ALA A 131 8.68 -3.94 -9.19
C ALA A 131 9.22 -2.66 -9.82
N VAL A 132 8.41 -2.09 -10.70
CA VAL A 132 8.64 -0.79 -11.32
C VAL A 132 7.41 0.07 -11.05
N LYS A 133 7.65 1.28 -10.57
CA LYS A 133 6.62 2.30 -10.37
C LYS A 133 6.94 3.47 -11.29
N SER A 134 5.95 3.86 -12.10
CA SER A 134 5.99 5.07 -12.91
C SER A 134 5.04 6.10 -12.33
N TYR A 135 5.45 7.35 -12.35
CA TYR A 135 4.73 8.47 -11.76
C TYR A 135 4.46 9.51 -12.82
N GLN A 136 3.20 9.91 -12.93
CA GLN A 136 2.80 11.02 -13.76
C GLN A 136 2.16 12.08 -12.86
N PHE A 137 2.88 13.18 -12.65
CA PHE A 137 2.39 14.32 -11.89
C PHE A 137 1.68 15.29 -12.83
N GLY A 138 0.50 15.76 -12.45
CA GLY A 138 -0.24 16.73 -13.24
C GLY A 138 -1.66 16.89 -12.73
N VAL A 139 -2.13 18.14 -12.67
CA VAL A 139 -3.54 18.45 -12.41
C VAL A 139 -4.32 18.09 -13.67
N PRO A 140 -5.39 17.27 -13.61
CA PRO A 140 -6.28 17.09 -14.75
C PRO A 140 -6.85 18.45 -15.19
N GLY A 141 -6.34 18.99 -16.29
CA GLY A 141 -6.75 20.29 -16.85
C GLY A 141 -5.62 21.26 -17.21
N ASP A 142 -4.37 21.01 -16.81
CA ASP A 142 -3.24 21.86 -17.22
C ASP A 142 -2.46 21.19 -18.37
N SER A 143 -3.06 21.19 -19.55
CA SER A 143 -2.30 21.10 -20.80
C SER A 143 -1.62 22.45 -20.97
N GLY A 144 -0.33 22.51 -20.61
CA GLY A 144 0.45 23.74 -20.63
C GLY A 144 0.09 24.67 -21.80
N SER A 145 -0.43 25.84 -21.45
CA SER A 145 -0.52 27.03 -22.29
C SER A 145 -0.51 28.26 -21.41
#